data_AF-A0A928PGL0-F1
#
_entry.id   AF-A0A928PGL0-F1
#
_cell.length_a   1.000
_cell.length_b   1.000
_cell.length_c   1.000
_cell.angle_alpha   90.00
_cell.angle_beta   90.00
_cell.angle_gamma   90.00
#
_symmetry.space_group_name_H-M   'P 1'
#
loop_
_entity.id
_entity.type
_entity.pdbx_description
1 polymer ?
#
loop_
_entity_poly.entity_id
_entity_poly.type
_entity_poly.pdbx_seq_one_letter_code
_entity_poly.pdbx_strand_id
1 'polypeptide(L)' 'MRIIVDAFGGDNAPVDIIKGSADAIKEFGVDITLTGDEATIKKVCEEQKIDA' A
#
# COMPACT_ATOMS: atom_id res chain seq x y z
N MET A 1 -13.70 -0.81 9.33
CA MET A 1 -12.80 0.22 9.89
C MET A 1 -11.99 0.76 8.73
N ARG A 2 -11.79 2.09 8.63
CA ARG A 2 -11.01 2.69 7.56
C ARG A 2 -9.67 3.18 8.10
N ILE A 3 -8.59 2.72 7.50
CA ILE A 3 -7.22 3.02 7.91
C ILE A 3 -6.55 3.82 6.80
N ILE A 4 -5.84 4.88 7.15
CA ILE A 4 -5.11 5.73 6.19
C ILE A 4 -3.62 5.55 6.47
N VAL A 5 -2.85 5.22 5.43
CA VAL A 5 -1.43 4.89 5.56
C VAL A 5 -0.62 5.75 4.59
N ASP A 6 0.44 6.40 5.09
CA ASP A 6 1.41 7.09 4.26
C ASP A 6 2.27 6.07 3.50
N ALA A 7 2.11 6.03 2.18
CA ALA A 7 2.83 5.10 1.32
C ALA A 7 4.34 5.37 1.27
N PHE A 8 4.82 6.55 1.70
CA PHE A 8 6.21 6.98 1.54
C PHE A 8 7.00 7.02 2.86
N GLY A 9 6.39 6.56 3.96
CA GLY A 9 7.03 6.49 5.26
C GLY A 9 7.97 5.30 5.40
N GLY A 10 9.27 5.55 5.58
CA GLY A 10 10.28 4.53 5.89
C GLY A 10 11.29 4.28 4.76
N ASP A 11 12.38 3.60 5.10
CA ASP A 11 13.56 3.49 4.22
C ASP A 11 13.30 2.66 2.95
N ASN A 12 12.38 1.69 3.02
CA ASN A 12 12.01 0.81 1.91
C ASN A 12 10.67 1.19 1.26
N ALA A 13 10.16 2.38 1.58
CA ALA A 13 8.96 2.89 0.96
C ALA A 13 9.22 3.22 -0.53
N PRO A 14 8.19 3.16 -1.40
CA PRO A 14 6.80 2.82 -1.09
C PRO A 14 6.48 1.32 -1.16
N VAL A 15 7.42 0.48 -1.60
CA VAL A 15 7.18 -0.95 -1.89
C VAL A 15 6.71 -1.72 -0.64
N ASP A 16 7.45 -1.61 0.46
CA ASP A 16 7.15 -2.42 1.66
C ASP A 16 5.84 -1.99 2.32
N ILE A 17 5.52 -0.69 2.28
CA ILE A 17 4.26 -0.16 2.82
C ILE A 17 3.06 -0.65 2.01
N ILE A 18 3.16 -0.62 0.69
CA ILE A 18 2.10 -1.11 -0.20
C ILE A 18 1.88 -2.61 0.00
N LYS A 19 2.97 -3.41 0.08
CA LYS A 19 2.89 -4.86 0.33
C LYS A 19 2.22 -5.18 1.66
N GLY A 20 2.71 -4.57 2.75
CA GLY A 20 2.13 -4.79 4.08
C GLY A 20 0.66 -4.37 4.16
N SER A 21 0.27 -3.31 3.44
CA SER A 21 -1.13 -2.88 3.35
C SER A 21 -1.99 -3.91 2.61
N ALA A 22 -1.52 -4.43 1.48
CA ALA A 22 -2.24 -5.46 0.73
C ALA A 22 -2.39 -6.77 1.52
N ASP A 23 -1.36 -7.16 2.27
CA ASP A 23 -1.42 -8.33 3.16
C ASP A 23 -2.42 -8.10 4.30
N ALA A 24 -2.43 -6.91 4.91
CA ALA A 24 -3.38 -6.57 5.97
C ALA A 24 -4.85 -6.59 5.50
N ILE A 25 -5.13 -6.17 4.26
CA ILE A 25 -6.47 -6.27 3.67
C ILE A 25 -6.90 -7.75 3.61
N LYS A 26 -6.01 -8.64 3.14
CA LYS A 26 -6.29 -10.08 3.00
C LYS A 26 -6.44 -10.79 4.34
N GLU A 27 -5.60 -10.45 5.31
CA GLU A 27 -5.56 -11.11 6.61
C GLU A 27 -6.68 -10.63 7.54
N PHE A 28 -6.95 -9.32 7.56
CA PHE A 28 -7.83 -8.70 8.55
C PHE A 28 -9.15 -8.16 7.97
N GLY A 29 -9.34 -8.16 6.65
CA GLY A 29 -10.56 -7.64 6.02
C GLY A 29 -10.81 -6.16 6.27
N VAL A 30 -9.74 -5.38 6.45
CA VAL A 30 -9.78 -3.94 6.69
C VAL A 30 -9.79 -3.16 5.37
N ASP A 31 -10.32 -1.92 5.41
CA ASP A 31 -10.25 -0.99 4.28
C ASP A 31 -9.08 -0.02 4.50
N ILE A 32 -8.12 -0.01 3.57
CA ILE A 32 -6.91 0.83 3.63
C ILE A 32 -6.90 1.79 2.46
N THR A 33 -6.66 3.07 2.76
CA THR A 33 -6.39 4.11 1.76
C THR A 33 -4.95 4.58 1.90
N LEU A 34 -4.16 4.41 0.85
CA LEU A 34 -2.79 4.89 0.78
C LEU A 34 -2.76 6.39 0.44
N THR A 35 -1.89 7.16 1.09
CA THR A 35 -1.65 8.57 0.80
C THR A 35 -0.26 8.81 0.25
N GLY A 36 -0.13 9.71 -0.71
CA GLY A 36 1.13 10.09 -1.36
C GLY A 36 0.96 10.30 -2.86
N ASP A 37 2.06 10.19 -3.61
CA ASP A 37 2.05 10.31 -5.08
C ASP A 37 1.34 9.11 -5.73
N GLU A 38 0.12 9.34 -6.24
CA GLU A 38 -0.75 8.30 -6.80
C GLU A 38 -0.13 7.57 -8.00
N ALA A 39 0.59 8.29 -8.87
CA ALA A 39 1.19 7.71 -10.07
C ALA A 39 2.31 6.71 -9.70
N THR A 40 3.12 7.07 -8.72
CA THR A 40 4.19 6.21 -8.19
C THR A 40 3.60 5.00 -7.47
N ILE A 41 2.57 5.19 -6.64
CA ILE A 41 1.89 4.09 -5.96
C ILE A 41 1.33 3.08 -6.97
N LYS A 42 0.59 3.54 -7.99
CA LYS A 42 0.02 2.68 -9.04
C LYS A 42 1.09 1.92 -9.80
N LYS A 43 2.16 2.62 -10.20
CA LYS A 43 3.30 2.00 -10.90
C LYS A 43 3.94 0.89 -10.05
N VAL A 44 4.12 1.12 -8.75
CA VAL A 44 4.69 0.11 -7.85
C VAL A 44 3.75 -1.08 -7.68
N CYS A 45 2.44 -0.87 -7.56
CA CYS A 45 1.46 -1.97 -7.56
C CYS A 45 1.57 -2.83 -8.82
N GLU A 46 1.67 -2.20 -10.00
CA GLU A 46 1.82 -2.89 -11.28
C GLU A 46 3.15 -3.66 -11.37
N GLU A 47 4.27 -3.01 -11.06
CA GLU A 47 5.62 -3.61 -11.15
C GLU A 47 5.80 -4.78 -10.18
N GLN A 48 5.23 -4.67 -8.97
CA GLN A 48 5.31 -5.69 -7.93
C GLN A 48 4.18 -6.72 -8.00
N LYS A 49 3.23 -6.55 -8.93
CA LYS A 49 2.04 -7.40 -9.09
C LYS A 49 1.24 -7.53 -7.79
N ILE A 50 1.05 -6.40 -7.12
CA ILE A 50 0.30 -6.34 -5.86
C ILE A 50 -1.16 -6.08 -6.21
N ASP A 51 -1.99 -7.10 -6.01
CA ASP A 51 -3.44 -6.99 -6.03
C ASP A 51 -3.96 -6.90 -4.58
N ALA A 52 -4.77 -5.88 -4.32
CA ALA A 52 -5.38 -5.54 -3.04
C ALA A 52 -6.90 -5.37 -3.18
#